data_AF-A0AA96RZM2-F1
#
_entry.id   AF-A0AA96RZM2-F1
#
_cell.length_a   1.000
_cell.length_b   1.000
_cell.length_c   1.000
_cell.angle_alpha   90.00
_cell.angle_beta   90.00
_cell.angle_gamma   90.00
#
_symmetry.space_group_name_H-M   'P 1'
#
loop_
_entity.id
_entity.type
_entity.pdbx_description
1 polymer ?
#
loop_
_entity_poly.entity_id
_entity_poly.type
_entity_poly.pdbx_seq_one_letter_code
_entity_poly.pdbx_strand_id
1 'polypeptide(L)'
;MSKQFSRQYTDSVKQELLNRLGLKQVYFKGQQGDDLLYEATGFDRGTAHKFCIRTKNGTIDEWVGGKWMKVRSFTITSRADGLR
;
A
#
# COMPACT_ATOMS: atom_id res chain seq x y z
N MET A 1 3.44 -9.63 19.17
CA MET A 1 3.08 -10.45 18.01
C MET A 1 2.65 -9.50 16.90
N SER A 2 3.28 -9.55 15.72
CA SER A 2 2.83 -8.75 14.56
C SER A 2 1.49 -9.30 14.06
N LYS A 3 0.50 -8.43 13.87
CA LYS A 3 -0.84 -8.84 13.43
C LYS A 3 -0.79 -9.24 11.96
N GLN A 4 -0.79 -10.53 11.64
CA GLN A 4 -0.81 -10.93 10.22
C GLN A 4 -2.16 -10.54 9.59
N PHE A 5 -2.12 -9.69 8.57
CA PHE A 5 -3.33 -9.28 7.88
C PHE A 5 -3.85 -10.37 6.95
N SER A 6 -5.17 -10.43 6.80
CA SER A 6 -5.82 -11.40 5.90
C SER A 6 -5.50 -11.08 4.44
N ARG A 7 -5.49 -12.12 3.59
CA ARG A 7 -5.31 -11.96 2.14
C ARG A 7 -6.37 -11.02 1.55
N GLN A 8 -7.62 -11.14 2.00
CA GLN A 8 -8.72 -10.30 1.57
C GLN A 8 -8.45 -8.80 1.84
N TYR A 9 -7.92 -8.46 3.02
CA TYR A 9 -7.54 -7.09 3.33
C TYR A 9 -6.35 -6.60 2.49
N THR A 10 -5.31 -7.43 2.33
CA THR A 10 -4.16 -7.05 1.50
C THR A 10 -4.55 -6.85 0.03
N ASP A 11 -5.52 -7.62 -0.46
CA ASP A 11 -6.07 -7.50 -1.81
C ASP A 11 -6.96 -6.25 -1.95
N SER A 12 -7.74 -5.88 -0.93
CA SER A 12 -8.57 -4.66 -0.98
C SER A 12 -7.70 -3.40 -1.01
N VAL A 13 -6.65 -3.35 -0.19
CA VAL A 13 -5.65 -2.27 -0.20
C VAL A 13 -4.95 -2.19 -1.55
N LYS A 14 -4.59 -3.33 -2.15
CA LYS A 14 -4.02 -3.40 -3.51
C LYS A 14 -4.95 -2.74 -4.54
N GLN A 15 -6.25 -3.03 -4.49
CA GLN A 15 -7.23 -2.43 -5.40
C GLN A 15 -7.36 -0.92 -5.19
N GLU A 16 -7.32 -0.45 -3.95
CA GLU A 16 -7.31 1.00 -3.68
C GLU A 16 -6.10 1.69 -4.28
N LEU A 17 -4.90 1.13 -4.12
CA LEU A 17 -3.69 1.68 -4.73
C LEU A 17 -3.82 1.72 -6.26
N LEU A 18 -4.25 0.61 -6.85
CA LEU A 18 -4.41 0.48 -8.30
C LEU A 18 -5.36 1.55 -8.86
N ASN A 19 -6.54 1.70 -8.24
CA ASN A 19 -7.62 2.54 -8.76
C ASN A 19 -7.42 4.03 -8.47
N ARG A 20 -6.64 4.39 -7.44
CA ARG A 20 -6.59 5.77 -6.93
C ARG A 20 -5.27 6.49 -7.22
N LEU A 21 -4.20 5.76 -7.53
CA LEU A 21 -2.87 6.34 -7.73
C LEU A 21 -2.37 6.27 -9.17
N GLY A 22 -3.25 5.99 -10.14
CA GLY A 22 -2.84 5.92 -11.55
C GLY A 22 -1.79 4.83 -11.80
N LEU A 23 -1.98 3.66 -11.19
CA LEU A 23 -1.05 2.54 -11.32
C LEU A 23 -1.59 1.54 -12.35
N LYS A 24 -0.70 0.89 -13.08
CA LYS A 24 -1.03 -0.15 -14.04
C LYS A 24 -1.10 -1.52 -13.37
N GLN A 25 -0.16 -1.81 -12.47
CA GLN A 25 -0.10 -3.07 -11.73
C GLN A 25 0.39 -2.80 -10.31
N VAL A 26 -0.10 -3.59 -9.35
CA VAL A 26 0.28 -3.52 -7.94
C VAL A 26 0.46 -4.95 -7.40
N TYR A 27 1.55 -5.17 -6.66
CA TYR A 27 1.96 -6.45 -6.11
C TYR A 27 2.18 -6.32 -4.61
N PHE A 28 1.57 -7.20 -3.83
CA PHE A 28 1.85 -7.29 -2.40
C PHE A 28 3.23 -7.96 -2.21
N LYS A 29 4.10 -7.32 -1.43
CA LYS A 29 5.47 -7.80 -1.18
C LYS A 29 5.63 -8.44 0.18
N GLY A 30 4.79 -8.06 1.13
CA GLY A 30 4.82 -8.58 2.48
C GLY A 30 4.46 -7.53 3.51
N GLN A 31 4.70 -7.87 4.76
CA GLN A 31 4.37 -7.07 5.91
C GLN A 31 5.62 -6.83 6.75
N GLN A 32 5.75 -5.63 7.29
CA GLN A 32 6.79 -5.28 8.24
C GLN A 32 6.15 -4.64 9.48
N GLY A 33 6.14 -5.36 10.61
CA GLY A 33 5.42 -4.91 11.79
C GLY A 33 3.92 -4.86 11.51
N ASP A 34 3.31 -3.67 11.58
CA ASP A 34 1.91 -3.46 11.21
C ASP A 34 1.76 -2.83 9.81
N ASP A 35 2.85 -2.62 9.07
CA ASP A 35 2.83 -1.94 7.78
C ASP A 35 2.80 -2.94 6.62
N LEU A 36 2.07 -2.60 5.56
CA LEU A 36 2.00 -3.42 4.34
C LEU A 36 2.88 -2.82 3.24
N LEU A 37 3.67 -3.66 2.59
CA LEU A 37 4.59 -3.26 1.53
C LEU A 37 4.05 -3.70 0.16
N TYR A 38 4.06 -2.78 -0.79
CA TYR A 38 3.63 -3.01 -2.17
C TYR A 38 4.67 -2.51 -3.17
N GLU A 39 4.80 -3.21 -4.28
CA GLU A 39 5.47 -2.74 -5.49
C GLU A 39 4.44 -2.47 -6.56
N ALA A 40 4.66 -1.45 -7.40
CA ALA A 40 3.74 -1.12 -8.47
C ALA A 40 4.47 -0.60 -9.71
N THR A 41 3.79 -0.69 -10.84
CA THR A 41 4.21 -0.05 -12.10
C THR A 41 3.21 1.02 -12.49
N GLY A 42 3.70 2.21 -12.84
CA GLY A 42 2.88 3.31 -13.34
C GLY A 42 2.42 3.08 -14.78
N PHE A 43 1.54 3.96 -15.28
CA PHE A 43 1.16 3.96 -16.70
C PHE A 43 2.30 4.42 -17.62
N ASP A 44 3.16 5.32 -17.13
CA ASP A 44 4.35 5.73 -17.84
C ASP A 44 5.34 4.56 -17.95
N ARG A 45 5.86 4.34 -19.16
CA ARG A 45 6.77 3.22 -19.44
C ARG A 45 8.01 3.30 -18.56
N GLY A 46 8.12 2.35 -17.64
CA GLY A 46 9.32 2.13 -16.82
C GLY A 46 9.26 2.71 -15.41
N THR A 47 8.18 3.38 -15.01
CA THR A 47 8.08 3.92 -13.65
C THR A 47 7.70 2.81 -12.67
N ALA A 48 8.66 2.43 -11.83
CA ALA A 48 8.47 1.49 -10.73
C ALA A 48 8.32 2.26 -9.42
N HIS A 49 7.30 1.88 -8.64
CA HIS A 49 6.96 2.51 -7.37
C HIS A 49 7.04 1.48 -6.25
N LYS A 50 7.37 1.95 -5.05
CA LYS A 50 7.24 1.16 -3.82
C LYS A 50 6.38 1.93 -2.85
N PHE A 51 5.37 1.28 -2.30
CA PHE A 51 4.46 1.86 -1.32
C PHE A 51 4.56 1.14 0.02
N CYS A 52 4.46 1.92 1.09
CA CYS A 52 4.34 1.45 2.45
C CYS A 52 3.03 1.98 3.02
N ILE A 53 2.13 1.07 3.40
CA ILE A 53 0.83 1.39 3.96
C ILE A 53 0.94 1.30 5.47
N ARG A 54 0.75 2.45 6.13
CA ARG A 54 0.72 2.57 7.58
C ARG A 54 -0.68 2.22 8.06
N THR A 55 -0.93 0.95 8.34
CA THR A 55 -2.29 0.46 8.63
C THR A 55 -2.90 1.11 9.88
N LYS A 56 -2.09 1.53 10.85
CA LYS A 56 -2.55 2.19 12.08
C LYS A 56 -3.32 3.49 11.84
N ASN A 57 -2.94 4.25 10.82
CA ASN A 57 -3.53 5.56 10.52
C ASN A 57 -4.04 5.65 9.06
N GLY A 58 -3.95 4.54 8.31
CA GLY A 58 -4.35 4.44 6.92
C GLY A 58 -3.50 5.26 5.95
N THR A 59 -2.35 5.83 6.37
CA THR A 59 -1.55 6.68 5.48
C THR A 59 -0.69 5.85 4.54
N ILE A 60 -0.37 6.44 3.39
CA ILE A 60 0.43 5.83 2.34
C ILE A 60 1.73 6.61 2.21
N ASP A 61 2.86 5.92 2.30
CA ASP A 61 4.17 6.46 1.95
C ASP A 61 4.65 5.82 0.65
N GLU A 62 5.34 6.60 -0.18
CA GLU A 62 5.98 6.16 -1.41
C GLU A 62 7.50 6.32 -1.32
N TRP A 63 8.26 5.36 -1.84
CA TRP A 63 9.71 5.48 -1.92
C TRP A 63 10.12 6.33 -3.13
N VAL A 64 10.57 7.55 -2.87
CA VAL A 64 10.97 8.51 -3.90
C VAL A 64 12.37 9.02 -3.60
N GLY A 65 13.32 8.80 -4.52
CA GLY A 65 14.67 9.36 -4.41
C GLY A 65 15.43 8.96 -3.14
N GLY A 66 15.25 7.71 -2.66
CA GLY A 66 15.97 7.20 -1.50
C GLY A 66 15.32 7.48 -0.15
N LYS A 67 14.08 7.97 -0.11
CA LYS A 67 13.34 8.27 1.11
C LYS A 67 11.86 7.92 0.99
N TRP A 68 11.23 7.58 2.12
CA TRP A 68 9.79 7.42 2.22
C TRP A 68 9.12 8.80 2.31
N MET A 69 8.23 9.08 1.38
CA MET A 69 7.49 10.34 1.28
C MET A 69 6.00 10.06 1.39
N LYS A 70 5.33 10.76 2.31
CA LYS A 70 3.88 10.63 2.47
C LYS A 70 3.16 11.08 1.21
N VAL A 71 2.32 10.20 0.65
CA VAL A 71 1.40 10.52 -0.43
C VAL A 71 0.29 11.41 0.15
N ARG A 72 0.26 12.68 -0.26
CA ARG A 72 -0.71 13.65 0.27
C ARG A 72 -2.11 13.35 -0.25
N SER A 73 -3.11 13.66 0.57
CA SER A 73 -4.54 13.54 0.23
C SER A 73 -5.06 12.12 -0.03
N PHE A 74 -4.23 11.08 0.20
CA PHE A 74 -4.65 9.69 0.09
C PHE A 74 -4.51 8.96 1.44
N THR A 75 -5.58 8.26 1.80
CA THR A 75 -5.64 7.30 2.90
C THR A 75 -6.36 6.05 2.42
N ILE A 76 -5.96 4.90 2.94
CA ILE A 76 -6.66 3.63 2.73
C ILE A 76 -7.96 3.66 3.52
N THR A 77 -9.04 3.33 2.83
CA THR A 77 -10.40 3.30 3.38
C THR A 77 -10.88 1.88 3.69
N SER A 78 -10.21 0.88 3.11
CA SER A 78 -10.40 -0.53 3.43
C SER A 78 -10.28 -0.73 4.93
N ARG A 79 -11.32 -1.35 5.50
CA ARG A 79 -11.26 -1.81 6.88
C ARG A 79 -10.46 -3.09 6.94
N ALA A 80 -9.55 -3.18 7.90
CA ALA A 80 -8.96 -4.45 8.28
C ALA A 80 -10.04 -5.28 8.97
N ASP A 81 -10.92 -5.92 8.18
CA ASP A 81 -11.92 -6.83 8.72
C ASP A 81 -11.19 -7.96 9.48
N GLY A 82 -11.50 -8.07 10.79
CA GLY A 82 -10.77 -8.94 11.72
C GLY A 82 -10.11 -8.23 12.91
N LEU A 83 -10.60 -7.05 13.32
CA LEU A 83 -10.49 -6.61 14.72
C LEU A 83 -11.71 -7.13 15.49
N ARG A 84 -11.69 -8.42 15.82
CA ARG A 84 -12.40 -8.97 16.98
C ARG A 84 -11.36 -9.62 17.87
#